data_AF-A0AA43C8Y8-F1
#
_entry.id   AF-A0AA43C8Y8-F1
#
_cell.length_a   1.000
_cell.length_b   1.000
_cell.length_c   1.000
_cell.angle_alpha   90.00
_cell.angle_beta   90.00
_cell.angle_gamma   90.00
#
_symmetry.space_group_name_H-M   'P 1'
#
loop_
_entity.id
_entity.type
_entity.pdbx_description
1 polymer ?
#
loop_
_entity_poly.entity_id
_entity_poly.type
_entity_poly.pdbx_seq_one_letter_code
_entity_poly.pdbx_strand_id
1 'polypeptide(L)'
;MPKNQSQKKIGQVSDTSPLYNSRITKTYIEYIKNSYPDLDIDPILEYAGMTRYEIEDQAHWFSQDQTDRFQEILIKKTGNPNIARDAGRFTTSHKGMGPVKQYTLGLM
;
A
#
# COMPACT_ATOMS: atom_id res chain seq x y z
N MET A 1 -34.32 30.06 6.43
CA MET A 1 -33.78 29.10 7.42
C MET A 1 -32.29 29.39 7.59
N PRO A 2 -31.79 29.71 8.80
CA PRO A 2 -30.38 30.01 8.98
C PRO A 2 -29.56 28.71 8.85
N LYS A 3 -28.52 28.76 8.03
CA LYS A 3 -27.57 27.65 7.85
C LYS A 3 -26.85 27.45 9.19
N ASN A 4 -27.01 26.26 9.76
CA ASN A 4 -26.40 25.85 11.01
C ASN A 4 -24.86 25.87 10.87
N GLN A 5 -24.23 26.90 11.42
CA GLN A 5 -22.77 27.12 11.45
C GLN A 5 -22.04 26.25 12.50
N SER A 6 -22.56 25.07 12.83
CA SER A 6 -22.04 24.25 13.93
C SER A 6 -21.46 22.90 13.50
N GLN A 7 -20.70 22.87 12.40
CA GLN A 7 -19.74 21.79 12.11
C GLN A 7 -18.37 22.39 11.80
N LYS A 8 -17.71 22.95 12.82
CA LYS A 8 -16.33 23.44 12.70
C LYS A 8 -15.37 22.42 13.33
N LYS A 9 -14.57 21.80 12.45
CA LYS A 9 -13.23 21.21 12.67
C LYS A 9 -13.10 19.96 13.56
N ILE A 10 -13.45 18.80 13.01
CA ILE A 10 -12.53 17.65 13.07
C ILE A 10 -11.48 17.91 11.98
N GLY A 11 -10.18 17.81 12.30
CA GLY A 11 -9.07 18.31 11.48
C GLY A 11 -9.23 18.01 9.98
N GLN A 12 -9.16 19.04 9.13
CA GLN A 12 -9.20 18.87 7.68
C GLN A 12 -7.92 18.16 7.22
N VAL A 13 -8.00 16.84 7.07
CA VAL A 13 -6.98 16.05 6.39
C VAL A 13 -7.20 16.26 4.90
N SER A 14 -6.22 16.83 4.20
CA SER A 14 -6.26 16.96 2.74
C SER A 14 -5.86 15.64 2.09
N ASP A 15 -6.30 15.41 0.85
CA ASP A 15 -5.88 14.20 0.09
C ASP A 15 -4.36 14.15 -0.18
N THR A 16 -3.67 15.27 0.01
CA THR A 16 -2.21 15.41 -0.07
C THR A 16 -1.50 15.18 1.26
N SER A 17 -2.23 15.03 2.36
CA SER A 17 -1.64 14.74 3.66
C SER A 17 -0.97 13.36 3.63
N PRO A 18 0.25 13.21 4.19
CA PRO A 18 0.95 11.93 4.21
C PRO A 18 0.34 11.01 5.28
N LEU A 19 -0.40 9.97 4.85
CA LEU A 19 -1.21 9.12 5.72
C LEU A 19 -0.82 7.64 5.68
N TYR A 20 -0.23 7.18 4.58
CA TYR A 20 0.00 5.76 4.33
C TYR A 20 1.49 5.45 4.29
N ASN A 21 1.97 4.68 5.26
CA ASN A 21 3.38 4.31 5.31
C ASN A 21 3.78 3.46 4.09
N SER A 22 4.96 3.73 3.54
CA SER A 22 5.51 3.08 2.34
C SER A 22 5.56 1.54 2.42
N ARG A 23 5.63 0.96 3.62
CA ARG A 23 5.58 -0.51 3.84
C ARG A 23 4.30 -1.16 3.30
N ILE A 24 3.19 -0.41 3.25
CA ILE A 24 1.93 -0.88 2.66
C ILE A 24 2.14 -1.04 1.15
N THR A 25 2.59 0.00 0.45
CA THR A 25 2.87 -0.07 -0.99
C THR A 25 3.91 -1.15 -1.32
N LYS A 26 4.98 -1.25 -0.52
CA LYS A 26 6.01 -2.29 -0.68
C LYS A 26 5.43 -3.72 -0.67
N THR A 27 4.50 -3.97 0.24
CA THR A 27 3.76 -5.24 0.31
C THR A 27 3.05 -5.56 -1.01
N TYR A 28 2.36 -4.57 -1.60
CA TYR A 28 1.70 -4.77 -2.89
C TYR A 28 2.73 -5.11 -3.96
N ILE A 29 3.85 -4.39 -4.02
CA ILE A 29 4.90 -4.65 -5.01
C ILE A 29 5.47 -6.07 -4.88
N GLU A 30 5.70 -6.57 -3.66
CA GLU A 30 6.14 -7.95 -3.43
C GLU A 30 5.09 -8.96 -3.91
N TYR A 31 3.81 -8.72 -3.61
CA TYR A 31 2.71 -9.54 -4.09
C TYR A 31 2.60 -9.53 -5.62
N ILE A 32 2.70 -8.37 -6.26
CA ILE A 32 2.64 -8.19 -7.72
C ILE A 32 3.78 -8.95 -8.39
N LYS A 33 5.02 -8.80 -7.93
CA LYS A 33 6.17 -9.52 -8.48
C LYS A 33 5.99 -11.04 -8.42
N ASN A 34 5.29 -11.54 -7.41
CA ASN A 34 5.03 -12.97 -7.26
C ASN A 34 3.83 -13.47 -8.08
N SER A 35 2.73 -12.71 -8.12
CA SER A 35 1.46 -13.15 -8.72
C SER A 35 1.24 -12.69 -10.15
N TYR A 36 1.94 -11.64 -10.57
CA TYR A 36 1.87 -11.02 -11.89
C TYR A 36 3.30 -10.71 -12.40
N PRO A 37 4.15 -11.73 -12.63
CA PRO A 37 5.57 -11.55 -12.92
C PRO A 37 5.85 -10.75 -14.20
N ASP A 38 4.92 -10.76 -15.16
CA ASP A 38 5.03 -10.02 -16.42
C ASP A 38 4.58 -8.55 -16.30
N LEU A 39 4.02 -8.15 -15.15
CA LEU A 39 3.54 -6.79 -14.95
C LEU A 39 4.68 -5.86 -14.54
N ASP A 40 5.01 -4.92 -15.43
CA ASP A 40 5.97 -3.86 -15.11
C ASP A 40 5.39 -2.87 -14.09
N ILE A 41 6.11 -2.68 -13.00
CA ILE A 41 5.72 -1.79 -11.91
C ILE A 41 6.11 -0.33 -12.16
N ASP A 42 7.09 -0.03 -13.02
CA ASP A 42 7.53 1.36 -13.21
C ASP A 42 6.42 2.27 -13.73
N PRO A 43 5.65 1.90 -14.77
CA PRO A 43 4.53 2.71 -15.25
C PRO A 43 3.39 2.84 -14.22
N ILE A 44 3.25 1.85 -13.32
CA ILE A 44 2.25 1.89 -12.24
C ILE A 44 2.64 2.94 -11.19
N LEU A 45 3.91 2.95 -10.80
CA LEU A 45 4.42 3.90 -9.82
C LEU A 45 4.42 5.33 -10.37
N GLU A 46 4.84 5.50 -11.63
CA GLU A 46 4.77 6.79 -12.33
C GLU A 46 3.33 7.32 -12.38
N TYR A 47 2.36 6.46 -12.74
CA TYR A 47 0.95 6.83 -12.73
C TYR A 47 0.44 7.21 -11.34
N ALA A 48 0.98 6.63 -10.27
CA ALA A 48 0.61 6.96 -8.90
C ALA A 48 1.37 8.17 -8.33
N GLY A 49 2.32 8.74 -9.07
CA GLY A 49 3.21 9.78 -8.55
C GLY A 49 4.11 9.27 -7.42
N MET A 50 4.54 8.02 -7.49
CA MET A 50 5.41 7.35 -6.53
C MET A 50 6.73 6.96 -7.20
N THR A 51 7.81 6.88 -6.43
CA THR A 51 9.10 6.37 -6.90
C THR A 51 9.48 5.08 -6.18
N ARG A 52 10.34 4.27 -6.81
CA ARG A 52 10.91 3.08 -6.15
C ARG A 52 11.68 3.44 -4.88
N TYR A 53 12.38 4.58 -4.87
CA TYR A 53 13.16 5.03 -3.72
C TYR A 53 12.26 5.28 -2.51
N GLU A 54 11.15 6.01 -2.69
CA GLU A 54 10.18 6.29 -1.62
C GLU A 54 9.52 5.02 -1.07
N ILE A 55 9.32 4.00 -1.91
CA ILE A 55 8.77 2.70 -1.47
C ILE A 55 9.75 1.95 -0.58
N GLU A 56 11.04 2.01 -0.89
CA GLU A 56 12.09 1.35 -0.10
C GLU A 56 12.42 2.12 1.20
N ASP A 57 12.17 3.43 1.24
CA ASP A 57 12.30 4.25 2.45
C ASP A 57 11.14 3.97 3.43
N GLN A 58 11.43 3.22 4.50
CA GLN A 58 10.45 2.87 5.53
C GLN A 58 9.95 4.07 6.36
N ALA A 59 10.63 5.21 6.31
CA ALA A 59 10.21 6.46 6.95
C ALA A 59 9.31 7.30 6.04
N HIS A 60 9.12 6.91 4.78
CA HIS A 60 8.28 7.62 3.83
C HIS A 60 6.79 7.33 4.06
N TRP A 61 5.98 8.36 3.83
CA TRP A 61 4.52 8.33 3.96
C TRP A 61 3.89 8.93 2.71
N PHE A 62 3.05 8.15 2.05
CA PHE A 62 2.29 8.55 0.87
C PHE A 62 0.97 9.19 1.23
N SER A 63 0.46 10.00 0.32
CA SER A 63 -0.83 10.66 0.46
C SER A 63 -2.02 9.77 0.09
N GLN A 64 -3.24 10.23 0.39
CA GLN A 64 -4.47 9.58 -0.06
C GLN A 64 -4.52 9.53 -1.60
N ASP A 65 -4.25 10.65 -2.27
CA ASP A 65 -4.25 10.74 -3.74
C ASP A 65 -3.28 9.74 -4.40
N GLN A 66 -2.05 9.67 -3.90
CA GLN A 66 -1.06 8.71 -4.41
C GLN A 66 -1.54 7.28 -4.22
N THR A 67 -2.06 6.95 -3.03
CA THR A 67 -2.53 5.59 -2.69
C THR A 67 -3.76 5.19 -3.52
N ASP A 68 -4.68 6.12 -3.77
CA ASP A 68 -5.88 5.88 -4.58
C ASP A 68 -5.52 5.64 -6.04
N ARG A 69 -4.63 6.47 -6.62
CA ARG A 69 -4.13 6.28 -7.98
C ARG A 69 -3.38 4.97 -8.14
N PHE A 70 -2.58 4.58 -7.14
CA PHE A 70 -1.89 3.29 -7.10
C PHE A 70 -2.89 2.13 -7.11
N GLN A 71 -3.92 2.17 -6.27
CA GLN A 71 -4.96 1.15 -6.22
C GLN A 71 -5.74 1.07 -7.54
N GLU A 72 -6.11 2.22 -8.11
CA GLU A 72 -6.84 2.32 -9.37
C GLU A 72 -6.07 1.66 -10.53
N ILE A 73 -4.81 2.02 -10.72
CA ILE A 73 -4.02 1.49 -11.83
C ILE A 73 -3.72 0.00 -11.64
N LEU A 74 -3.52 -0.46 -10.41
CA LEU A 74 -3.34 -1.88 -10.11
C LEU A 74 -4.58 -2.68 -10.50
N ILE A 75 -5.78 -2.24 -10.12
CA ILE A 75 -7.02 -2.91 -10.52
C ILE A 75 -7.15 -2.95 -12.05
N LYS A 76 -6.88 -1.83 -12.74
CA LYS A 76 -6.95 -1.76 -14.20
C LYS A 76 -5.96 -2.70 -14.89
N LYS A 77 -4.72 -2.78 -14.40
CA LYS A 77 -3.65 -3.59 -15.01
C LYS A 77 -3.78 -5.08 -14.71
N THR A 78 -4.30 -5.44 -13.55
CA THR A 78 -4.45 -6.84 -13.13
C THR A 78 -5.82 -7.43 -13.43
N GLY A 79 -6.83 -6.59 -13.66
CA GLY A 79 -8.23 -6.99 -13.74
C GLY A 79 -8.81 -7.50 -12.42
N ASN A 80 -8.07 -7.40 -11.31
CA ASN A 80 -8.46 -7.94 -10.01
C ASN A 80 -8.97 -6.82 -9.07
N PRO A 81 -10.31 -6.69 -8.88
CA PRO A 81 -10.85 -5.71 -7.94
C PRO A 81 -10.54 -6.07 -6.46
N ASN A 82 -10.19 -7.33 -6.18
CA ASN A 82 -9.87 -7.81 -4.83
C ASN A 82 -8.38 -7.70 -4.49
N ILE A 83 -7.58 -7.02 -5.32
CA ILE A 83 -6.12 -7.01 -5.19
C ILE A 83 -5.63 -6.56 -3.81
N ALA A 84 -6.35 -5.63 -3.17
CA ALA A 84 -6.02 -5.18 -1.83
C ALA A 84 -6.12 -6.29 -0.77
N ARG A 85 -7.18 -7.10 -0.88
CA ARG A 85 -7.40 -8.24 0.00
C ARG A 85 -6.36 -9.33 -0.24
N ASP A 86 -6.00 -9.57 -1.50
CA ASP A 86 -5.03 -10.60 -1.88
C ASP A 86 -3.61 -10.21 -1.46
N ALA A 87 -3.20 -8.96 -1.70
CA ALA A 87 -1.93 -8.42 -1.20
C ALA A 87 -1.87 -8.45 0.34
N GLY A 88 -2.98 -8.11 1.01
CA GLY A 88 -3.08 -8.24 2.47
C GLY A 88 -2.85 -9.67 2.96
N ARG A 89 -3.50 -10.66 2.33
CA ARG A 89 -3.29 -12.09 2.64
C ARG A 89 -1.86 -12.55 2.36
N PHE A 90 -1.27 -12.07 1.26
CA PHE A 90 0.12 -12.36 0.92
C PHE A 90 1.08 -11.91 2.02
N THR A 91 0.86 -10.77 2.70
CA THR A 91 1.73 -10.40 3.83
C THR A 91 1.72 -11.42 4.95
N THR A 92 0.56 -11.99 5.26
CA THR A 92 0.40 -12.94 6.36
C THR A 92 1.07 -14.27 6.05
N SER A 93 1.00 -14.73 4.79
CA SER A 93 1.65 -15.96 4.33
C SER A 93 3.16 -15.78 4.10
N HIS A 94 3.58 -14.65 3.54
CA HIS A 94 4.98 -14.36 3.21
C HIS A 94 5.79 -13.93 4.45
N LYS A 95 5.26 -13.10 5.35
CA LYS A 95 5.90 -12.82 6.65
C LYS A 95 5.83 -14.02 7.60
N GLY A 96 4.87 -14.92 7.41
CA GLY A 96 4.87 -16.26 8.03
C GLY A 96 6.06 -17.13 7.60
N MET A 97 6.79 -16.74 6.54
CA MET A 97 8.02 -17.38 6.08
C MET A 97 9.31 -16.58 6.44
N GLY A 98 9.19 -15.43 7.10
CA GLY A 98 10.30 -14.68 7.73
C GLY A 98 10.74 -15.28 9.08
N PRO A 99 11.74 -14.73 9.81
CA PRO A 99 12.63 -15.43 10.77
C PRO A 99 12.01 -16.03 12.04
N VAL A 100 10.71 -16.32 12.06
CA VAL A 100 10.04 -17.08 13.13
C VAL A 100 10.57 -18.51 13.24
N LYS A 101 11.24 -19.06 12.21
CA LYS A 101 11.99 -20.33 12.34
C LYS A 101 13.28 -20.24 13.18
N GLN A 102 13.78 -19.06 13.52
CA GLN A 102 15.01 -18.95 14.32
C GLN A 102 14.80 -19.09 15.84
N TYR A 103 13.55 -19.08 16.32
CA TYR A 103 13.27 -19.16 17.76
C TYR A 103 12.50 -20.42 18.19
N THR A 104 12.07 -21.28 17.28
CA THR A 104 11.40 -22.54 17.63
C THR A 104 12.35 -23.74 17.75
N LEU A 105 13.65 -23.57 17.48
CA LEU A 105 14.66 -24.64 17.60
C LEU A 105 15.45 -24.62 18.93
N GLY A 106 15.06 -23.77 19.89
CA GLY A 106 15.75 -23.57 21.18
C GLY A 106 14.95 -23.98 22.42
N LEU A 107 13.82 -24.67 22.27
CA LEU A 107 13.02 -25.21 23.38
C LEU A 107 12.67 -26.68 23.15
N MET A 108 13.70 -27.51 22.97
CA MET A 108 13.64 -28.95 23.31
C MET A 108 14.78 -29.28 24.26
#